data_AF-A0A519LY96-F1
#
_entry.id   AF-A0A519LY96-F1
#
_cell.length_a   1.000
_cell.length_b   1.000
_cell.length_c   1.000
_cell.angle_alpha   90.00
_cell.angle_beta   90.00
_cell.angle_gamma   90.00
#
_symmetry.space_group_name_H-M   'P 1'
#
loop_
_entity.id
_entity.type
_entity.pdbx_description
1 polymer ?
#
loop_
_entity_poly.entity_id
_entity_poly.type
_entity_poly.pdbx_seq_one_letter_code
_entity_poly.pdbx_strand_id
1 'polypeptide(L)' 'AVVVLRASHKDTTTEQQIIDWCRENMAVYKVPRIVQFVSALPKSGSGKVMWRALQEQEAQQ' A
#
# COMPACT_ATOMS: atom_id res chain seq x y z
N ALA A 1 -1.87 -0.05 4.86
CA ALA A 1 -2.08 -0.29 3.41
C ALA A 1 -0.74 -0.22 2.72
N VAL A 2 -0.46 -1.16 1.81
CA VAL A 2 0.82 -1.23 1.10
C VAL A 2 0.58 -0.89 -0.37
N VAL A 3 1.32 0.08 -0.89
CA VAL A 3 1.10 0.65 -2.23
C VAL A 3 2.41 0.64 -3.02
N VAL A 4 2.32 0.27 -4.30
CA VAL A 4 3.42 0.42 -5.26
C VAL A 4 3.06 1.54 -6.21
N LEU A 5 3.84 2.64 -6.16
CA LEU A 5 3.64 3.76 -7.07
C LEU A 5 4.19 3.44 -8.46
N ARG A 6 3.50 3.93 -9.48
CA ARG A 6 4.07 4.02 -10.83
C ARG A 6 5.24 4.99 -10.81
N ALA A 7 6.24 4.74 -11.66
CA ALA A 7 7.45 5.56 -11.72
C ALA A 7 7.17 7.06 -11.88
N SER A 8 6.17 7.43 -12.69
CA SER A 8 5.77 8.83 -12.92
C SER A 8 5.19 9.56 -11.71
N HIS A 9 4.86 8.85 -10.63
CA HIS A 9 4.18 9.40 -9.46
C HIS A 9 4.98 9.26 -8.16
N LYS A 10 6.22 8.74 -8.23
CA LYS A 10 7.04 8.48 -7.03
C LYS A 10 7.36 9.74 -6.23
N ASP A 11 7.58 10.87 -6.89
CA ASP A 11 8.02 12.11 -6.24
C ASP A 11 6.87 13.10 -5.99
N THR A 12 5.68 12.82 -6.52
CA THR A 12 4.52 13.72 -6.50
C THR A 12 3.39 13.22 -5.62
N THR A 13 3.37 11.93 -5.29
CA THR A 13 2.32 11.30 -4.49
C THR A 13 2.83 10.96 -3.09
N THR A 14 2.11 11.43 -2.08
CA THR A 14 2.39 11.22 -0.66
C THR A 14 1.39 10.25 -0.04
N GLU A 15 1.75 9.68 1.11
CA GLU A 15 0.88 8.82 1.91
C GLU A 15 -0.42 9.55 2.31
N GLN A 16 -0.29 10.82 2.73
CA GLN A 16 -1.42 11.63 3.17
C GLN A 16 -2.44 11.86 2.05
N GLN A 17 -1.97 12.14 0.82
CA GLN A 17 -2.86 12.28 -0.34
C GLN A 17 -3.68 11.02 -0.61
N ILE A 18 -3.10 9.83 -0.43
CA ILE A 18 -3.84 8.57 -0.56
C ILE A 18 -4.87 8.40 0.57
N ILE A 19 -4.51 8.75 1.79
CA ILE A 19 -5.42 8.71 2.96
C ILE A 19 -6.60 9.65 2.75
N ASP A 20 -6.35 10.89 2.30
CA ASP A 20 -7.38 11.90 2.05
C ASP A 20 -8.32 11.45 0.94
N TRP A 21 -7.76 10.95 -0.17
CA TRP A 21 -8.56 10.34 -1.23
C TRP A 21 -9.42 9.20 -0.70
N CYS A 22 -8.88 8.33 0.18
CA CYS A 22 -9.68 7.28 0.79
C CYS A 22 -10.82 7.87 1.63
N ARG A 23 -10.57 8.88 2.47
CA ARG A 23 -11.62 9.52 3.30
C ARG A 23 -12.78 10.07 2.48
N GLU A 24 -12.49 10.59 1.29
CA GLU A 24 -13.51 11.12 0.37
C GLU A 24 -14.26 10.01 -0.38
N ASN A 25 -13.61 8.86 -0.63
CA ASN A 25 -14.13 7.81 -1.51
C ASN A 25 -14.61 6.54 -0.78
N MET A 26 -14.41 6.42 0.53
CA MET A 26 -14.88 5.29 1.33
C MET A 26 -15.34 5.70 2.73
N ALA A 27 -16.15 4.85 3.36
CA ALA A 27 -16.58 5.06 4.74
C ALA A 27 -15.35 5.16 5.67
N VAL A 28 -15.40 6.09 6.64
CA VAL A 28 -14.28 6.46 7.52
C VAL A 28 -13.58 5.25 8.16
N TYR A 29 -14.32 4.22 8.57
CA TYR A 29 -13.75 3.03 9.21
C TYR A 29 -12.93 2.13 8.26
N LYS A 30 -13.08 2.28 6.94
CA LYS A 30 -12.30 1.56 5.93
C LYS A 30 -11.01 2.27 5.54
N VAL A 31 -10.89 3.55 5.92
CA VAL A 31 -9.74 4.37 5.58
C VAL A 31 -8.50 3.77 6.26
N PRO A 32 -7.42 3.49 5.51
CA PRO A 32 -6.21 2.97 6.09
C PRO A 32 -5.60 4.00 7.05
N ARG A 33 -5.21 3.53 8.25
CA ARG A 33 -4.53 4.39 9.24
C ARG A 33 -3.10 4.72 8.83
N ILE A 34 -2.45 3.82 8.12
CA ILE A 34 -1.07 3.94 7.65
C ILE A 34 -1.05 3.52 6.18
N VAL A 35 -0.36 4.29 5.36
CA VAL A 35 -0.01 3.95 3.98
C VAL A 35 1.51 3.84 3.93
N GLN A 36 2.03 2.80 3.28
CA GLN A 36 3.46 2.60 3.10
C GLN A 36 3.75 2.32 1.62
N PHE A 37 4.73 3.04 1.09
CA PHE A 37 5.21 2.81 -0.27
C PHE A 37 6.30 1.76 -0.29
N VAL A 38 6.15 0.78 -1.19
CA VAL A 38 7.15 -0.26 -1.43
C VAL A 38 7.52 -0.30 -2.90
N SER A 39 8.74 -0.76 -3.19
CA SER A 39 9.23 -0.89 -4.58
C SER A 39 8.49 -1.98 -5.36
N ALA A 40 8.09 -3.06 -4.69
CA ALA A 40 7.31 -4.14 -5.25
C ALA A 40 6.55 -4.90 -4.16
N LEU A 41 5.42 -5.50 -4.54
CA LEU A 41 4.73 -6.49 -3.69
C LEU A 41 5.38 -7.86 -3.87
N PRO A 42 5.48 -8.68 -2.81
CA PRO A 42 5.92 -10.06 -2.93
C PRO A 42 4.90 -10.83 -3.77
N LYS A 43 5.38 -11.52 -4.79
CA LYS A 43 4.55 -12.27 -5.74
C LYS A 43 5.05 -13.70 -5.87
N SER A 44 4.11 -14.63 -6.06
CA SER A 44 4.42 -16.01 -6.42
C SER A 44 5.06 -16.08 -7.82
N GLY A 45 5.61 -17.24 -8.19
CA GLY A 45 6.08 -17.49 -9.57
C GLY A 45 4.99 -17.34 -10.65
N SER A 46 3.71 -17.34 -10.26
CA SER A 46 2.56 -17.07 -11.12
C SER A 46 2.04 -15.62 -11.03
N GLY A 47 2.75 -14.73 -10.34
CA GLY A 47 2.44 -13.29 -10.26
C GLY A 47 1.38 -12.91 -9.21
N LYS A 48 0.85 -13.87 -8.43
CA LYS A 48 -0.14 -13.59 -7.37
C LYS A 48 0.52 -12.97 -6.16
N VAL A 49 -0.12 -11.98 -5.54
CA VAL A 49 0.38 -11.36 -4.30
C VAL A 49 0.47 -12.39 -3.18
N MET A 50 1.61 -12.45 -2.51
CA MET A 50 1.87 -13.35 -1.39
C MET A 50 1.50 -12.68 -0.07
N TRP A 51 0.25 -12.85 0.35
CA TRP A 51 -0.29 -12.26 1.58
C TRP A 51 0.48 -12.67 2.84
N ARG A 52 0.92 -13.92 2.95
CA ARG A 52 1.70 -14.40 4.10
C ARG A 52 3.03 -13.67 4.26
N ALA A 53 3.76 -13.48 3.16
CA ALA A 53 5.03 -12.76 3.17
C ALA A 53 4.83 -11.27 3.58
N LEU A 54 3.73 -10.64 3.16
CA LEU A 54 3.40 -9.28 3.60
C LEU A 54 3.14 -9.21 5.11
N GLN A 55 2.42 -10.19 5.67
CA GLN A 55 2.15 -10.27 7.11
C GLN A 55 3.43 -10.52 7.93
N GLU A 56 4.32 -11.38 7.45
CA GLU A 56 5.62 -11.63 8.09
C GLU A 56 6.50 -10.38 8.08
N GLN A 57 6.52 -9.64 6.98
CA GLN A 57 7.24 -8.36 6.87
C GLN A 57 6.68 -7.29 7.81
N GLU A 58 5.36 -7.26 8.03
CA GLU A 58 4.73 -6.36 8.99
C GLU A 58 5.07 -6.76 10.43
N ALA A 59 5.07 -8.06 10.75
CA ALA A 59 5.39 -8.56 12.09
C ALA A 59 6.87 -8.40 12.48
N GLN A 60 7.76 -8.21 11.51
CA GLN A 60 9.20 -8.01 11.72
C GLN A 60 9.61 -6.53 11.76
N GLN A 61 8.69 -5.60 11.44
CA GLN A 61 8.89 -4.15 11.59
C GLN A 61 8.52 -3.69 12.99
#